data_AF-A0A378U808-F1
#
_entry.id   AF-A0A378U808-F1
#
_cell.length_a   1.000
_cell.length_b   1.000
_cell.length_c   1.000
_cell.angle_alpha   90.00
_cell.angle_beta   90.00
_cell.angle_gamma   90.00
#
_symmetry.space_group_name_H-M   'P 1'
#
loop_
_entity.id
_entity.type
_entity.pdbx_description
1 polymer ?
#
loop_
_entity_poly.entity_id
_entity_poly.type
_entity_poly.pdbx_seq_one_letter_code
_entity_poly.pdbx_strand_id
1 'polypeptide(L)'
;MNIDMAALHAIEADKGITVDVVVETIKSALLTAYRHTEGHEPDARIDIDRKTGVVKVIARQTDADGNVLHEWDDTPEGFGRIAATTARQVILQRLRDAENEKTYGEFAAHEGDIVAGVIQRDARANARGLVVVRMGSETKGSEGVIPSAEQVPGSATNTATGCAATSSASPVAPANR
;
A
#
# COMPACT_ATOMS: atom_id res chain seq x y z
N MET A 1 3.13 -16.28 18.64
CA MET A 1 2.99 -14.81 18.51
C MET A 1 1.85 -14.58 17.54
N ASN A 2 0.86 -13.78 17.93
CA ASN A 2 -0.42 -13.64 17.23
C ASN A 2 -0.47 -12.30 16.49
N ILE A 3 -1.44 -12.13 15.60
CA ILE A 3 -1.72 -10.82 15.02
C ILE A 3 -2.18 -9.87 16.13
N ASP A 4 -1.64 -8.66 16.13
CA ASP A 4 -2.04 -7.60 17.05
C ASP A 4 -3.39 -7.00 16.61
N MET A 5 -4.48 -7.51 17.19
CA MET A 5 -5.83 -7.02 16.91
C MET A 5 -6.07 -5.60 17.44
N ALA A 6 -5.33 -5.15 18.47
CA ALA A 6 -5.48 -3.79 18.98
C ALA A 6 -5.01 -2.75 17.95
N ALA A 7 -3.93 -3.05 17.23
CA ALA A 7 -3.46 -2.22 16.12
C ALA A 7 -4.50 -2.13 14.97
N LEU A 8 -5.23 -3.21 14.69
CA LEU A 8 -6.29 -3.22 13.67
C LEU A 8 -7.46 -2.31 14.07
N HIS A 9 -7.92 -2.40 15.33
CA HIS A 9 -9.00 -1.55 15.82
C HIS A 9 -8.59 -0.06 15.91
N ALA A 10 -7.32 0.25 16.17
CA ALA A 10 -6.84 1.62 16.18
C ALA A 10 -6.96 2.30 14.80
N ILE A 11 -6.78 1.54 13.71
CA ILE A 11 -6.86 2.06 12.33
C ILE A 11 -8.30 2.32 11.92
N GLU A 12 -9.22 1.46 12.36
CA GLU A 12 -10.66 1.62 12.14
C GLU A 12 -11.18 2.93 12.73
N ALA A 13 -10.76 3.27 13.95
CA ALA A 13 -11.18 4.48 14.63
C ALA A 13 -10.66 5.79 13.98
N ASP A 14 -9.44 5.79 13.43
CA ASP A 14 -8.78 7.02 12.98
C ASP A 14 -9.00 7.34 11.48
N LYS A 15 -9.13 6.30 10.64
CA LYS A 15 -9.08 6.47 9.18
C LYS A 15 -10.32 5.98 8.43
N GLY A 16 -11.29 5.37 9.11
CA GLY A 16 -12.51 4.87 8.48
C GLY A 16 -12.32 3.63 7.61
N ILE A 17 -11.19 2.92 7.77
CA ILE A 17 -10.94 1.63 7.12
C ILE A 17 -11.54 0.55 8.03
N THR A 18 -12.54 -0.19 7.56
CA THR A 18 -13.14 -1.24 8.38
C THR A 18 -12.15 -2.37 8.65
N VAL A 19 -12.19 -2.94 9.85
CA VAL A 19 -11.31 -4.08 10.22
C VAL A 19 -11.47 -5.24 9.24
N ASP A 20 -12.69 -5.45 8.73
CA ASP A 20 -13.01 -6.50 7.75
C ASP A 20 -12.14 -6.40 6.50
N VAL A 21 -12.02 -5.21 5.90
CA VAL A 21 -11.23 -5.02 4.67
C VAL A 21 -9.75 -5.30 4.92
N VAL A 22 -9.23 -4.90 6.08
CA VAL A 22 -7.84 -5.16 6.45
C VAL A 22 -7.61 -6.65 6.67
N VAL A 23 -8.52 -7.33 7.38
CA VAL A 23 -8.46 -8.77 7.63
C VAL A 23 -8.49 -9.56 6.32
N GLU A 24 -9.36 -9.22 5.37
CA GLU A 24 -9.39 -9.86 4.04
C GLU A 24 -8.09 -9.64 3.24
N THR A 25 -7.50 -8.45 3.34
CA THR A 25 -6.19 -8.16 2.72
C THR A 25 -5.09 -9.01 3.36
N ILE A 26 -5.11 -9.17 4.70
CA ILE A 26 -4.16 -10.02 5.43
C ILE A 26 -4.34 -11.48 5.04
N LYS A 27 -5.58 -12.01 4.99
CA LYS A 27 -5.86 -13.38 4.54
C LYS A 27 -5.28 -13.65 3.15
N SER A 28 -5.49 -12.72 2.22
CA SER A 28 -4.96 -12.83 0.85
C SER A 28 -3.43 -12.85 0.82
N ALA A 29 -2.78 -11.98 1.59
CA ALA A 29 -1.33 -11.92 1.70
C ALA A 29 -0.74 -13.20 2.33
N LEU A 30 -1.38 -13.72 3.38
CA LEU A 30 -0.97 -14.93 4.07
C LEU A 30 -1.21 -16.18 3.23
N LEU A 31 -2.28 -16.22 2.44
CA LEU A 31 -2.52 -17.30 1.50
C LEU A 31 -1.40 -17.39 0.46
N THR A 32 -0.96 -16.24 -0.06
CA THR A 32 0.19 -16.18 -0.97
C THR A 32 1.46 -16.67 -0.27
N ALA A 33 1.72 -16.24 0.97
CA ALA A 33 2.89 -16.71 1.72
C ALA A 33 2.86 -18.23 1.97
N TYR A 34 1.69 -18.79 2.29
CA TYR A 34 1.51 -20.23 2.48
C TYR A 34 1.78 -21.02 1.19
N ARG A 35 1.31 -20.55 0.03
CA ARG A 35 1.59 -21.17 -1.28
C ARG A 35 3.08 -21.19 -1.67
N HIS A 36 3.90 -20.38 -1.01
CA HIS A 36 5.36 -20.42 -1.18
C HIS A 36 6.07 -21.37 -0.20
N THR A 37 5.33 -22.00 0.70
CA THR A 37 5.88 -23.00 1.62
C THR A 37 5.95 -24.36 0.93
N GLU A 38 6.95 -25.17 1.26
CA GLU A 38 7.05 -26.54 0.78
C GLU A 38 5.93 -27.41 1.38
N GLY A 39 5.33 -28.28 0.58
CA GLY A 39 4.23 -29.14 1.02
C GLY A 39 2.88 -28.45 1.14
N HIS A 40 2.70 -27.25 0.57
CA HIS A 40 1.41 -26.56 0.60
C HIS A 40 0.34 -27.32 -0.18
N GLU A 41 -0.89 -27.22 0.31
CA GLU A 41 -2.06 -27.70 -0.39
C GLU A 41 -2.55 -26.66 -1.43
N PRO A 42 -2.97 -27.10 -2.63
CA PRO A 42 -3.34 -26.19 -3.72
C PRO A 42 -4.60 -25.38 -3.40
N ASP A 43 -5.53 -25.97 -2.65
CA ASP A 43 -6.76 -25.33 -2.22
C ASP A 43 -6.74 -25.17 -0.69
N ALA A 44 -6.44 -23.95 -0.26
CA ALA A 44 -6.36 -23.58 1.14
C ALA A 44 -6.96 -22.20 1.37
N ARG A 45 -7.48 -21.98 2.58
CA ARG A 45 -7.99 -20.68 3.04
C ARG A 45 -7.39 -20.34 4.39
N ILE A 46 -7.17 -19.04 4.60
CA ILE A 46 -6.65 -18.53 5.87
C ILE A 46 -7.83 -18.13 6.75
N ASP A 47 -7.89 -18.72 7.94
CA ASP A 47 -8.84 -18.34 8.98
C ASP A 47 -8.13 -17.53 10.07
N ILE A 48 -8.74 -16.41 10.47
CA ILE A 48 -8.18 -15.48 11.44
C ILE A 48 -9.24 -15.21 12.51
N ASP A 49 -8.94 -15.57 13.74
CA ASP A 49 -9.78 -15.23 14.88
C ASP A 49 -9.62 -13.75 15.22
N ARG A 50 -10.72 -13.00 15.12
CA ARG A 50 -10.76 -11.55 15.34
C ARG A 50 -10.55 -11.13 16.80
N LYS A 51 -10.73 -12.04 17.75
CA LYS A 51 -10.53 -11.76 19.18
C LYS A 51 -9.12 -12.09 19.60
N THR A 52 -8.61 -13.24 19.15
CA THR A 52 -7.32 -13.77 19.61
C THR A 52 -6.16 -13.49 18.67
N GLY A 53 -6.44 -13.11 17.41
CA GLY A 53 -5.42 -12.93 16.37
C GLY A 53 -4.71 -14.22 15.97
N VAL A 54 -5.25 -15.38 16.35
CA VAL A 54 -4.73 -16.70 15.95
C VAL A 54 -5.05 -16.91 14.47
N VAL A 55 -4.03 -17.33 13.72
CA VAL A 55 -4.14 -17.64 12.30
C VAL A 55 -4.06 -19.14 12.12
N LYS A 56 -4.98 -19.69 11.33
CA LYS A 56 -5.00 -21.08 10.91
C LYS A 56 -5.04 -21.18 9.39
N VAL A 57 -4.33 -22.16 8.85
CA VAL A 57 -4.43 -22.53 7.45
C VAL A 57 -5.35 -23.73 7.36
N ILE A 58 -6.49 -23.54 6.70
CA ILE A 58 -7.45 -24.61 6.47
C ILE A 58 -7.26 -25.07 5.03
N ALA A 59 -6.63 -26.22 4.86
CA ALA A 59 -6.55 -26.91 3.58
C ALA A 59 -7.87 -27.62 3.31
N ARG A 60 -8.27 -27.67 2.04
CA ARG A 60 -9.49 -28.35 1.62
C ARG A 60 -9.25 -29.16 0.36
N GLN A 61 -9.86 -30.34 0.33
CA GLN A 61 -9.95 -31.16 -0.86
C GLN A 61 -11.30 -30.89 -1.52
N THR A 62 -11.27 -30.46 -2.77
CA THR A 62 -12.46 -30.19 -3.59
C THR A 62 -12.60 -31.24 -4.70
N ASP A 63 -13.86 -31.57 -5.06
CA ASP A 63 -14.15 -32.41 -6.22
C ASP A 63 -14.05 -31.63 -7.55
N ALA A 64 -14.31 -32.31 -8.68
CA ALA A 64 -14.27 -31.69 -10.00
C ALA A 64 -15.35 -30.59 -10.20
N ASP A 65 -16.39 -30.59 -9.37
CA ASP A 65 -17.49 -29.62 -9.38
C ASP A 65 -17.26 -28.46 -8.39
N GLY A 66 -16.15 -28.49 -7.63
CA GLY A 66 -15.79 -27.48 -6.63
C GLY A 66 -16.43 -27.66 -5.26
N ASN A 67 -17.09 -28.79 -4.99
CA ASN A 67 -17.63 -29.09 -3.66
C ASN A 67 -16.52 -29.56 -2.73
N VAL A 68 -16.55 -29.08 -1.49
CA VAL A 68 -15.56 -29.44 -0.47
C VAL A 68 -15.86 -30.85 0.06
N LEU A 69 -14.94 -31.77 -0.19
CA LEU A 69 -14.99 -33.15 0.28
C LEU A 69 -14.42 -33.30 1.70
N HIS A 70 -13.32 -32.61 1.98
CA HIS A 70 -12.61 -32.69 3.26
C HIS A 70 -11.90 -31.37 3.57
N GLU A 71 -11.92 -30.91 4.83
CA GLU A 71 -11.11 -29.80 5.31
C GLU A 71 -10.24 -30.27 6.50
N TRP A 72 -8.99 -29.83 6.56
CA TRP A 72 -8.09 -30.08 7.69
C TRP A 72 -7.22 -28.85 8.00
N ASP A 73 -6.67 -28.82 9.21
CA ASP A 73 -5.74 -27.78 9.65
C ASP A 73 -4.32 -28.16 9.17
N ASP A 74 -3.80 -27.41 8.20
CA ASP A 74 -2.44 -27.55 7.68
C ASP A 74 -1.56 -26.37 8.11
N THR A 75 -1.82 -25.79 9.29
CA THR A 75 -1.04 -24.64 9.76
C THR A 75 0.42 -25.06 10.01
N PRO A 76 1.40 -24.53 9.24
CA PRO A 76 2.79 -24.90 9.44
C PRO A 76 3.32 -24.40 10.79
N GLU A 77 4.31 -25.10 11.34
CA GLU A 77 4.97 -24.65 12.57
C GLU A 77 5.58 -23.26 12.39
N GLY A 78 5.32 -22.35 13.34
CA GLY A 78 5.83 -20.99 13.29
C GLY A 78 5.12 -20.06 12.29
N PHE A 79 4.09 -20.51 11.57
CA PHE A 79 3.33 -19.67 10.63
C PHE A 79 2.72 -18.44 11.30
N GLY A 80 2.36 -18.52 12.58
CA GLY A 80 1.89 -17.38 13.37
C GLY A 80 2.87 -16.20 13.41
N ARG A 81 4.19 -16.45 13.35
CA ARG A 81 5.20 -15.38 13.29
C ARG A 81 5.18 -14.67 11.94
N ILE A 82 5.09 -15.44 10.84
CA ILE A 82 4.95 -14.92 9.48
C ILE A 82 3.66 -14.10 9.39
N ALA A 83 2.58 -14.62 9.98
CA ALA A 83 1.31 -13.94 10.07
C ALA A 83 1.41 -12.58 10.76
N ALA A 84 2.05 -12.51 11.93
CA ALA A 84 2.22 -11.26 12.66
C ALA A 84 3.05 -10.23 11.89
N THR A 85 4.13 -10.64 11.21
CA THR A 85 4.97 -9.72 10.42
C THR A 85 4.24 -9.19 9.19
N THR A 86 3.55 -10.07 8.46
CA THR A 86 2.79 -9.69 7.27
C THR A 86 1.61 -8.81 7.63
N ALA A 87 0.87 -9.15 8.71
CA ALA A 87 -0.24 -8.33 9.19
C ALA A 87 0.21 -6.90 9.48
N ARG A 88 1.33 -6.72 10.21
CA ARG A 88 1.91 -5.40 10.48
C ARG A 88 2.24 -4.64 9.19
N GLN A 89 2.83 -5.31 8.21
CA GLN A 89 3.17 -4.68 6.94
C GLN A 89 1.93 -4.26 6.15
N VAL A 90 0.91 -5.13 6.07
CA VAL A 90 -0.36 -4.86 5.38
C VAL A 90 -1.10 -3.70 6.06
N ILE A 91 -1.14 -3.70 7.39
CA ILE A 91 -1.66 -2.61 8.21
C ILE A 91 -1.00 -1.28 7.86
N LEU A 92 0.33 -1.22 7.89
CA LEU A 92 1.08 0.00 7.57
C LEU A 92 0.90 0.41 6.11
N GLN A 93 0.77 -0.54 5.20
CA GLN A 93 0.49 -0.27 3.81
C GLN A 93 -0.89 0.35 3.63
N ARG A 94 -1.94 -0.22 4.24
CA ARG A 94 -3.29 0.33 4.18
C ARG A 94 -3.41 1.71 4.81
N LEU A 95 -2.66 1.96 5.88
CA LEU A 95 -2.57 3.29 6.47
C LEU A 95 -2.03 4.31 5.46
N ARG A 96 -0.93 3.97 4.78
CA ARG A 96 -0.35 4.81 3.73
C ARG A 96 -1.28 4.99 2.53
N ASP A 97 -1.94 3.92 2.09
CA ASP A 97 -2.85 3.96 0.95
C ASP A 97 -4.03 4.89 1.23
N ALA A 98 -4.61 4.83 2.43
CA ALA A 98 -5.70 5.72 2.82
C ALA A 98 -5.26 7.18 2.98
N GLU A 99 -4.03 7.43 3.44
CA GLU A 99 -3.45 8.78 3.45
C GLU A 99 -3.21 9.31 2.04
N ASN A 100 -2.70 8.46 1.14
CA ASN A 100 -2.51 8.79 -0.26
C ASN A 100 -3.85 9.05 -0.98
N GLU A 101 -4.89 8.27 -0.70
CA GLU A 101 -6.22 8.45 -1.29
C GLU A 101 -6.85 9.78 -0.88
N LYS A 102 -6.73 10.17 0.40
CA LYS A 102 -7.15 11.51 0.87
C LYS A 102 -6.38 12.62 0.17
N THR A 103 -5.06 12.47 0.09
CA THR A 103 -4.18 13.43 -0.59
C THR A 103 -4.56 13.55 -2.08
N TYR A 104 -4.77 12.41 -2.75
CA TYR A 104 -5.23 12.38 -4.15
C TYR A 104 -6.58 13.10 -4.31
N GLY A 105 -7.54 12.85 -3.43
CA GLY A 105 -8.83 13.55 -3.46
C GLY A 105 -8.70 15.07 -3.34
N GLU A 106 -7.81 15.56 -2.46
CA GLU A 106 -7.48 16.99 -2.35
C GLU A 106 -6.91 17.54 -3.66
N PHE A 107 -5.95 16.86 -4.29
CA PHE A 107 -5.33 17.35 -5.54
C PHE A 107 -6.19 17.17 -6.79
N ALA A 108 -7.00 16.12 -6.87
CA ALA A 108 -7.93 15.91 -7.98
C ALA A 108 -8.99 17.01 -8.05
N ALA A 109 -9.37 17.60 -6.90
CA ALA A 109 -10.25 18.76 -6.86
C ALA A 109 -9.60 20.05 -7.40
N HIS A 110 -8.26 20.09 -7.47
CA HIS A 110 -7.44 21.22 -7.92
C HIS A 110 -6.68 20.90 -9.22
N GLU A 111 -7.19 19.97 -10.03
CA GLU A 111 -6.60 19.66 -11.33
C GLU A 111 -6.75 20.86 -12.29
N GLY A 112 -5.65 21.26 -12.93
CA GLY A 112 -5.62 22.42 -13.83
C GLY A 112 -5.32 23.76 -13.17
N ASP A 113 -5.23 23.82 -11.84
CA ASP A 113 -4.79 25.01 -11.13
C ASP A 113 -3.29 25.26 -11.34
N ILE A 114 -2.89 26.53 -11.32
CA ILE A 114 -1.46 26.89 -11.34
C ILE A 114 -0.94 26.78 -9.91
N VAL A 115 -0.02 25.85 -9.69
CA VAL A 115 0.62 25.62 -8.40
C VAL A 115 2.06 26.09 -8.44
N ALA A 116 2.43 26.89 -7.44
CA ALA A 116 3.82 27.28 -7.21
C ALA A 116 4.50 26.25 -6.29
N GLY A 117 5.75 25.92 -6.59
CA GLY A 117 6.54 24.99 -5.81
C GLY A 117 8.04 25.27 -5.90
N VAL A 118 8.82 24.54 -5.11
CA VAL A 118 10.27 24.66 -5.06
C VAL A 118 10.90 23.39 -5.62
N ILE A 119 11.79 23.55 -6.61
CA ILE A 119 12.51 22.43 -7.22
C ILE A 119 13.41 21.76 -6.17
N GLN A 120 13.19 20.45 -5.97
CA GLN A 120 13.99 19.61 -5.09
C GLN A 120 15.14 18.98 -5.87
N ARG A 121 16.26 18.77 -5.17
CA ARG A 121 17.41 18.08 -5.76
C ARG A 121 17.27 16.58 -5.55
N ASP A 122 16.87 15.87 -6.59
CA ASP A 122 16.86 14.40 -6.60
C ASP A 122 17.77 13.87 -7.71
N ALA A 123 18.90 13.29 -7.32
CA ALA A 123 19.88 12.78 -8.28
C ALA A 123 19.34 11.59 -9.12
N ARG A 124 18.43 10.78 -8.56
CA ARG A 124 17.87 9.60 -9.21
C ARG A 124 16.78 9.97 -10.21
N ALA A 125 15.92 10.92 -9.85
CA ALA A 125 14.88 11.45 -10.72
C ALA A 125 15.51 12.29 -11.86
N ASN A 126 16.47 13.16 -11.53
CA ASN A 126 17.14 14.00 -12.53
C ASN A 126 17.92 13.17 -13.56
N ALA A 127 18.52 12.04 -13.16
CA ALA A 127 19.17 11.11 -14.08
C ALA A 127 18.20 10.49 -15.11
N ARG A 128 16.89 10.49 -14.82
CA ARG A 128 15.81 10.05 -15.71
C ARG A 128 15.13 11.20 -16.44
N GLY A 129 15.67 12.43 -16.32
CA GLY A 129 15.06 13.64 -16.88
C GLY A 129 13.80 14.12 -16.15
N LEU A 130 13.54 13.61 -14.95
CA LEU A 130 12.41 14.02 -14.12
C LEU A 130 12.84 15.13 -13.17
N VAL A 131 12.04 16.19 -13.08
CA VAL A 131 12.25 17.27 -12.11
C VAL A 131 11.26 17.09 -10.97
N VAL A 132 11.77 16.96 -9.74
CA VAL A 132 10.94 16.84 -8.53
C VAL A 132 10.64 18.24 -8.00
N VAL A 133 9.37 18.54 -7.77
CA VAL A 133 8.91 19.83 -7.25
C VAL A 133 8.14 19.59 -5.96
N ARG A 134 8.51 20.30 -4.90
CA ARG A 134 7.73 20.32 -3.66
C ARG A 134 6.69 21.44 -3.74
N MET A 135 5.43 21.10 -3.59
CA MET A 135 4.28 22.00 -3.65
C MET A 135 3.54 21.98 -2.31
N GLY A 136 2.89 23.08 -1.95
CA GLY A 136 2.14 23.20 -0.68
C GLY A 136 2.85 24.04 0.38
N SER A 137 2.32 24.03 1.61
CA SER A 137 2.81 24.85 2.73
C SER A 137 4.00 24.22 3.45
N GLU A 138 4.71 25.00 4.28
CA GLU A 138 5.81 24.50 5.13
C GLU A 138 5.44 23.28 6.00
N THR A 139 4.17 23.17 6.42
CA THR A 139 3.68 22.10 7.29
C THR A 139 3.01 20.93 6.56
N LYS A 140 2.57 21.13 5.32
CA LYS A 140 1.97 20.10 4.46
C LYS A 140 2.47 20.33 3.03
N GLY A 141 3.57 19.65 2.70
CA GLY A 141 4.14 19.65 1.36
C GLY A 141 3.89 18.31 0.68
N SER A 142 3.40 18.36 -0.55
CA SER A 142 3.31 17.21 -1.44
C SER A 142 4.39 17.29 -2.51
N GLU A 143 4.82 16.13 -3.00
CA GLU A 143 5.85 16.05 -4.03
C GLU A 143 5.20 15.78 -5.38
N GLY A 144 5.50 16.63 -6.35
CA GLY A 144 5.14 16.47 -7.75
C GLY A 144 6.37 16.14 -8.58
N VAL A 145 6.14 15.55 -9.75
CA VAL A 145 7.17 15.28 -10.74
C VAL A 145 6.78 15.93 -12.05
N ILE A 146 7.72 16.63 -12.68
CA ILE A 146 7.54 17.22 -14.01
C ILE A 146 8.35 16.37 -15.01
N PRO A 147 7.68 15.61 -15.90
CA PRO A 147 8.34 14.89 -16.98
C PRO A 147 9.11 15.83 -17.91
N SER A 148 10.15 15.34 -18.57
CA SER A 148 10.94 16.14 -19.53
C SER A 148 10.10 16.71 -20.68
N ALA A 149 9.00 16.05 -21.06
CA ALA A 149 8.09 16.50 -22.10
C ALA A 149 7.23 17.73 -21.68
N GLU A 150 7.04 17.92 -20.38
CA GLU A 150 6.24 19.03 -19.82
C GLU A 150 7.13 20.19 -19.34
N GLN A 151 8.45 20.01 -19.37
CA GLN A 151 9.40 21.06 -19.02
C GLN A 151 9.54 22.07 -20.15
N VAL A 152 9.60 23.35 -19.80
CA VAL A 152 9.86 24.42 -20.78
C VAL A 152 11.30 24.31 -21.28
N PRO A 153 11.53 24.12 -22.59
CA PRO A 153 12.88 24.04 -23.16
C PRO A 153 13.70 25.30 -22.85
N GLY A 154 14.91 25.12 -22.32
CA GLY A 154 15.84 26.21 -22.02
C GLY A 154 15.66 26.89 -20.65
N SER A 155 14.69 26.46 -19.83
CA SER A 155 14.56 26.94 -18.45
C SER A 155 15.63 26.34 -17.53
N ALA A 156 16.26 27.17 -16.68
CA ALA A 156 17.26 26.69 -15.73
C ALA A 156 16.57 26.07 -14.50
N THR A 157 16.51 24.74 -14.44
CA THR A 157 15.98 24.00 -13.29
C THR A 157 17.06 23.82 -12.22
N ASN A 158 17.46 24.92 -11.58
CA ASN A 158 18.37 24.87 -10.45
C ASN A 158 17.62 24.50 -9.16
N THR A 159 18.25 23.77 -8.26
CA THR A 159 17.71 23.49 -6.92
C THR A 159 17.33 24.79 -6.22
N ALA A 160 16.20 24.80 -5.50
CA ALA A 160 15.66 25.97 -4.80
C ALA A 160 15.13 27.11 -5.70
N THR A 161 14.99 26.87 -7.01
CA THR A 161 14.27 27.80 -7.89
C THR A 161 12.77 27.62 -7.71
N GLY A 162 12.03 28.72 -7.57
CA GLY A 162 10.57 28.71 -7.60
C GLY A 162 10.08 28.38 -9.02
N CYS A 163 9.22 27.38 -9.14
CA CYS A 163 8.61 26.96 -10.40
C CYS A 163 7.10 27.07 -10.28
N ALA A 164 6.44 27.53 -11.34
CA ALA A 164 5.00 27.48 -11.49
C ALA A 164 4.67 26.42 -12.54
N ALA A 165 3.78 25.49 -12.18
CA ALA A 165 3.34 24.40 -13.04
C ALA A 165 1.82 24.25 -12.94
N THR A 166 1.20 23.66 -13.95
CA THR A 166 -0.21 23.24 -13.86
C THR A 166 -0.27 21.89 -13.17
N SER A 167 -1.14 21.74 -12.17
CA SER A 167 -1.29 20.48 -11.45
C SER A 167 -2.05 19.45 -12.28
N SER A 168 -1.48 18.25 -12.41
CA SER A 168 -2.18 17.05 -12.84
C SER A 168 -2.08 16.00 -11.73
N ALA A 169 -3.22 15.41 -11.36
CA ALA A 169 -3.27 14.37 -10.34
C ALA A 169 -3.13 13.00 -11.01
N SER A 170 -2.08 12.25 -10.68
CA SER A 170 -1.93 10.85 -11.11
C SER A 170 -1.78 9.95 -9.90
N PRO A 171 -2.45 8.79 -9.87
CA PRO A 171 -2.22 7.82 -8.80
C PRO A 171 -0.77 7.36 -8.87
N VAL A 172 -0.03 7.56 -7.77
CA VAL A 172 1.33 7.04 -7.64
C VAL A 172 1.23 5.52 -7.59
N ALA A 173 1.67 4.85 -8.66
CA ALA A 173 1.82 3.40 -8.64
C ALA A 173 2.79 3.02 -7.50
N PRO A 174 2.48 1.98 -6.70
CA PRO A 174 3.36 1.58 -5.61
C PRO A 174 4.74 1.28 -6.19
N ALA A 175 5.77 1.95 -5.66
CA ALA A 175 7.15 1.71 -6.04
C ALA A 175 7.48 0.25 -5.71
N ASN A 176 7.46 -0.61 -6.73
CA ASN A 176 7.84 -2.01 -6.61
C ASN A 176 9.30 -2.04 -6.12
N ARG A 177 9.51 -2.53 -4.89
CA ARG A 177 10.82 -2.58 -4.25
C ARG A 177 11.28 -4.02 -4.15
#